data_AF-A0A6S6TYN3-F1
#
_entry.id   AF-A0A6S6TYN3-F1
#
_cell.length_a   1.000
_cell.length_b   1.000
_cell.length_c   1.000
_cell.angle_alpha   90.00
_cell.angle_beta   90.00
_cell.angle_gamma   90.00
#
_symmetry.space_group_name_H-M   'P 1'
#
loop_
_entity.id
_entity.type
_entity.pdbx_description
1 polymer ?
#
loop_
_entity_poly.entity_id
_entity_poly.type
_entity_poly.pdbx_seq_one_letter_code
_entity_poly.pdbx_strand_id
1 'polypeptide(L)'
;MAMMIKNNRTLTTMGESHSQIWKSLSSTVIILCLVSCLFAGCRVAADTLAERGEHVLTQADINNMIATGEQIAAQSFTPEEKRQLKSWAVALFKQEDNIEGVVSAFDKYESHLKQAAGYSDPALRKMVWYQLYHEMLFQWQFPRYQHQQLTLLDVIQKYNPTLKQSVEQQIIAGVLTHQMQLNLNQKIFNRAMQIYREHGDNISQSISDLSTIRSLQISGNKVLETHPGYFLVKDKKGVRYKVTR
;
A
#
# COMPACT_ATOMS: atom_id res chain seq x y z
N MET A 1 -71.77 33.87 50.17
CA MET A 1 -72.86 33.06 50.74
C MET A 1 -73.74 32.59 49.60
N ALA A 2 -73.95 31.26 49.51
CA ALA A 2 -74.84 30.50 48.60
C ALA A 2 -74.56 30.62 47.08
N MET A 3 -73.96 29.59 46.45
CA MET A 3 -74.65 28.42 45.84
C MET A 3 -75.83 28.80 44.93
N MET A 4 -75.73 28.48 43.64
CA MET A 4 -76.59 27.43 43.08
C MET A 4 -76.11 26.93 41.72
N ILE A 5 -75.87 25.62 41.72
CA ILE A 5 -75.75 24.73 40.58
C ILE A 5 -77.12 24.63 39.90
N LYS A 6 -77.16 24.70 38.57
CA LYS A 6 -78.14 23.90 37.81
C LYS A 6 -77.51 23.37 36.52
N ASN A 7 -77.26 22.07 36.61
CA ASN A 7 -76.88 21.16 35.56
C ASN A 7 -78.17 20.77 34.81
N ASN A 8 -78.18 20.81 33.48
CA ASN A 8 -79.14 20.08 32.67
C ASN A 8 -78.45 19.57 31.41
N ARG A 9 -78.18 18.26 31.40
CA ARG A 9 -77.78 17.50 30.21
C ARG A 9 -79.05 17.17 29.41
N THR A 10 -78.99 17.39 28.10
CA THR A 10 -79.73 16.59 27.12
C THR A 10 -78.80 16.25 25.97
N LEU A 11 -78.61 14.94 25.79
CA LEU A 11 -77.91 14.30 24.68
C LEU A 11 -78.60 14.61 23.35
N THR A 12 -77.81 14.79 22.29
CA THR A 12 -78.13 14.21 20.96
C THR A 12 -76.84 14.04 20.13
N THR A 13 -76.55 12.77 19.84
CA THR A 13 -76.10 12.20 18.54
C THR A 13 -74.78 12.70 17.95
N MET A 14 -73.68 11.94 18.08
CA MET A 14 -73.24 10.90 17.11
C MET A 14 -73.30 11.41 15.66
N GLY A 15 -72.14 11.81 15.12
CA GLY A 15 -72.06 12.19 13.71
C GLY A 15 -70.71 12.63 13.15
N GLU A 16 -69.61 12.70 13.92
CA GLU A 16 -68.34 13.20 13.37
C GLU A 16 -67.13 12.49 13.98
N SER A 17 -66.76 11.32 13.47
CA SER A 17 -65.52 10.65 13.91
C SER A 17 -64.78 9.85 12.82
N HIS A 18 -65.27 9.82 11.57
CA HIS A 18 -64.64 9.01 10.51
C HIS A 18 -64.03 9.83 9.37
N SER A 19 -64.29 11.14 9.30
CA SER A 19 -63.80 12.02 8.21
C SER A 19 -62.42 12.63 8.46
N GLN A 20 -61.97 12.75 9.73
CA GLN A 20 -60.68 13.40 10.05
C GLN A 20 -59.47 12.45 10.03
N ILE A 21 -59.67 11.13 10.11
CA ILE A 21 -58.56 10.16 10.16
C ILE A 21 -57.96 9.92 8.75
N TRP A 22 -58.77 10.01 7.68
CA TRP A 22 -58.29 9.78 6.32
C TRP A 22 -57.51 10.94 5.69
N LYS A 23 -57.74 12.19 6.13
CA LYS A 23 -56.98 13.37 5.65
C LYS A 23 -55.59 13.49 6.30
N SER A 24 -55.39 12.89 7.47
CA SER A 24 -54.10 12.90 8.18
C SER A 24 -53.10 11.89 7.61
N LEU A 25 -53.58 10.73 7.13
CA LEU A 25 -52.74 9.67 6.57
C LEU A 25 -52.32 9.91 5.11
N SER A 26 -53.10 10.65 4.30
CA SER A 26 -52.71 10.98 2.92
C SER A 26 -51.62 12.05 2.86
N SER A 27 -51.59 12.96 3.83
CA SER A 27 -50.64 14.09 3.86
C SER A 27 -49.25 13.66 4.34
N THR A 28 -49.17 12.63 5.20
CA THR A 28 -47.90 12.09 5.70
C THR A 28 -47.20 11.18 4.68
N VAL A 29 -47.92 10.44 3.85
CA VAL A 29 -47.33 9.56 2.82
C VAL A 29 -46.77 10.36 1.62
N ILE A 30 -47.40 11.47 1.25
CA ILE A 30 -46.93 12.34 0.15
C ILE A 30 -45.67 13.12 0.57
N ILE A 31 -45.57 13.55 1.83
CA ILE A 31 -44.37 14.20 2.36
C ILE A 31 -43.20 13.19 2.45
N LEU A 32 -43.46 11.92 2.81
CA LEU A 32 -42.41 10.91 2.83
C LEU A 32 -41.87 10.57 1.42
N CYS A 33 -42.71 10.58 0.39
CA CYS A 33 -42.27 10.32 -1.00
C CYS A 33 -41.49 11.50 -1.59
N LEU A 34 -41.86 12.75 -1.29
CA LEU A 34 -41.11 13.93 -1.75
C LEU A 34 -39.74 14.08 -1.04
N VAL A 35 -39.63 13.67 0.23
CA VAL A 35 -38.33 13.64 0.93
C VAL A 35 -37.47 12.48 0.39
N SER A 36 -38.05 11.34 0.04
CA SER A 36 -37.29 10.20 -0.51
C SER A 36 -36.75 10.45 -1.93
N CYS A 37 -37.45 11.25 -2.75
CA CYS A 37 -36.94 11.65 -4.07
C CYS A 37 -35.91 12.79 -4.01
N LEU A 38 -35.82 13.55 -2.91
CA LEU A 38 -34.78 14.56 -2.69
C LEU A 38 -33.44 13.98 -2.24
N PHE A 39 -33.41 12.74 -1.73
CA PHE A 39 -32.16 12.04 -1.39
C PHE A 39 -31.57 11.20 -2.53
N ALA A 40 -32.25 11.08 -3.67
CA ALA A 40 -31.73 10.39 -4.85
C ALA A 40 -30.95 11.31 -5.82
N GLY A 41 -30.89 12.62 -5.56
CA GLY A 41 -30.36 13.63 -6.49
C GLY A 41 -29.06 14.33 -6.10
N CYS A 42 -28.53 14.10 -4.91
CA CYS A 42 -27.25 14.70 -4.48
C CYS A 42 -26.22 13.60 -4.28
N ARG A 43 -25.72 13.02 -5.39
CA ARG A 43 -24.29 12.70 -5.41
C ARG A 43 -23.62 14.04 -5.15
N VAL A 44 -23.09 14.25 -3.95
CA VAL A 44 -22.19 15.36 -3.67
C VAL A 44 -21.16 15.29 -4.77
N ALA A 45 -21.23 16.22 -5.73
CA ALA A 45 -20.20 16.38 -6.72
C ALA A 45 -18.96 16.70 -5.89
N ALA A 46 -18.11 15.70 -5.64
CA ALA A 46 -16.82 15.93 -5.02
C ALA A 46 -16.18 17.03 -5.85
N ASP A 47 -15.93 18.19 -5.24
CA ASP A 47 -15.60 19.44 -5.93
C ASP A 47 -14.60 19.19 -7.06
N THR A 48 -15.13 19.00 -8.27
CA THR A 48 -14.36 18.51 -9.41
C THR A 48 -13.62 19.68 -10.00
N LEU A 49 -12.30 19.55 -10.12
CA LEU A 49 -11.43 20.62 -10.60
C LEU A 49 -11.08 20.45 -12.08
N ALA A 50 -10.93 19.21 -12.54
CA ALA A 50 -10.72 18.86 -13.93
C ALA A 50 -11.21 17.43 -14.21
N GLU A 51 -11.59 17.18 -15.45
CA GLU A 51 -12.02 15.88 -15.94
C GLU A 51 -11.38 15.62 -17.31
N ARG A 52 -10.97 14.37 -17.54
CA ARG A 52 -10.37 13.93 -18.80
C ARG A 52 -10.65 12.45 -19.01
N GLY A 53 -11.58 12.15 -19.92
CA GLY A 53 -12.06 10.79 -20.12
C GLY A 53 -12.72 10.26 -18.85
N GLU A 54 -12.26 9.12 -18.34
CA GLU A 54 -12.77 8.52 -17.09
C GLU A 54 -12.07 9.05 -15.83
N HIS A 55 -11.03 9.87 -15.98
CA HIS A 55 -10.27 10.39 -14.85
C HIS A 55 -10.81 11.74 -14.38
N VAL A 56 -10.88 11.90 -13.07
CA VAL A 56 -11.35 13.13 -12.41
C VAL A 56 -10.30 13.57 -11.41
N LEU A 57 -9.90 14.85 -11.48
CA LEU A 57 -9.11 15.51 -10.45
C LEU A 57 -10.06 16.27 -9.53
N THR A 58 -10.07 15.93 -8.25
CA THR A 58 -10.93 16.52 -7.24
C THR A 58 -10.18 17.48 -6.32
N GLN A 59 -10.92 18.29 -5.57
CA GLN A 59 -10.34 19.12 -4.52
C GLN A 59 -9.68 18.28 -3.40
N ALA A 60 -10.16 17.05 -3.15
CA ALA A 60 -9.55 16.16 -2.18
C ALA A 60 -8.13 15.76 -2.58
N ASP A 61 -7.90 15.48 -3.86
CA ASP A 61 -6.58 15.11 -4.39
C ASP A 61 -5.57 16.25 -4.19
N ILE A 62 -6.00 17.48 -4.45
CA ILE A 62 -5.18 18.68 -4.19
C ILE A 62 -4.90 18.86 -2.69
N ASN A 63 -5.90 18.63 -1.84
CA ASN A 63 -5.72 18.75 -0.40
C ASN A 63 -4.75 17.69 0.13
N ASN A 64 -4.84 16.45 -0.38
CA ASN A 64 -3.92 15.37 -0.04
C ASN A 64 -2.50 15.72 -0.47
N MET A 65 -2.31 16.15 -1.72
CA MET A 65 -1.03 16.62 -2.25
C MET A 65 -0.39 17.71 -1.36
N ILE A 66 -1.17 18.73 -1.00
CA ILE A 66 -0.70 19.83 -0.15
C ILE A 66 -0.36 19.32 1.26
N ALA A 67 -1.25 18.54 1.88
CA ALA A 67 -1.04 18.02 3.22
C ALA A 67 0.24 17.16 3.29
N THR A 68 0.44 16.29 2.29
CA THR A 68 1.67 15.50 2.18
C THR A 68 2.90 16.37 2.00
N GLY A 69 2.82 17.39 1.15
CA GLY A 69 3.90 18.37 0.99
C GLY A 69 4.27 19.05 2.30
N GLU A 70 3.29 19.49 3.07
CA GLU A 70 3.50 20.14 4.37
C GLU A 70 4.12 19.18 5.40
N GLN A 71 3.76 17.88 5.36
CA GLN A 71 4.38 16.86 6.21
C GLN A 71 5.87 16.67 5.87
N ILE A 72 6.21 16.57 4.57
CA ILE A 72 7.59 16.38 4.11
C ILE A 72 8.43 17.64 4.36
N ALA A 73 7.85 18.81 4.12
CA ALA A 73 8.47 20.10 4.38
C ALA A 73 8.61 20.41 5.88
N ALA A 74 7.88 19.67 6.74
CA ALA A 74 7.73 19.95 8.18
C ALA A 74 7.26 21.38 8.47
N GLN A 75 6.51 21.98 7.54
CA GLN A 75 6.12 23.38 7.55
C GLN A 75 4.82 23.57 6.75
N SER A 76 3.89 24.39 7.26
CA SER A 76 2.69 24.77 6.51
C SER A 76 3.05 25.66 5.33
N PHE A 77 2.41 25.41 4.19
CA PHE A 77 2.56 26.22 2.99
C PHE A 77 1.72 27.50 3.10
N THR A 78 2.21 28.57 2.48
CA THR A 78 1.47 29.83 2.40
C THR A 78 0.23 29.70 1.50
N PRO A 79 -0.80 30.54 1.68
CA PRO A 79 -1.97 30.53 0.79
C PRO A 79 -1.62 30.75 -0.68
N GLU A 80 -0.58 31.55 -0.95
CA GLU A 80 -0.06 31.77 -2.29
C GLU A 80 0.50 30.48 -2.91
N GLU A 81 1.37 29.78 -2.18
CA GLU A 81 1.94 28.51 -2.63
C GLU A 81 0.86 27.46 -2.86
N LYS A 82 -0.13 27.36 -1.97
CA LYS A 82 -1.28 26.44 -2.15
C LYS A 82 -2.05 26.73 -3.44
N ARG A 83 -2.25 28.01 -3.78
CA ARG A 83 -2.92 28.41 -5.01
C ARG A 83 -2.10 28.09 -6.25
N GLN A 84 -0.79 28.34 -6.20
CA GLN A 84 0.13 28.01 -7.29
C GLN A 84 0.23 26.50 -7.52
N LEU A 85 0.35 25.72 -6.44
CA LEU A 85 0.35 24.25 -6.50
C LEU A 85 -0.95 23.69 -7.06
N LYS A 86 -2.11 24.26 -6.69
CA LYS A 86 -3.40 23.89 -7.29
C LYS A 86 -3.42 24.18 -8.80
N SER A 87 -2.95 25.35 -9.22
CA SER A 87 -2.85 25.72 -10.64
C SER A 87 -1.94 24.76 -11.41
N TRP A 88 -0.78 24.46 -10.85
CA TRP A 88 0.17 23.49 -11.40
C TRP A 88 -0.45 22.08 -11.53
N ALA A 89 -1.11 21.59 -10.48
CA ALA A 89 -1.77 20.28 -10.49
C ALA A 89 -2.87 20.17 -11.57
N VAL A 90 -3.69 21.22 -11.72
CA VAL A 90 -4.72 21.26 -12.77
C VAL A 90 -4.09 21.31 -14.16
N ALA A 91 -3.00 22.06 -14.34
CA ALA A 91 -2.28 22.11 -15.61
C ALA A 91 -1.66 20.75 -15.94
N LEU A 92 -0.96 20.14 -14.98
CA LEU A 92 -0.38 18.79 -15.08
C LEU A 92 -1.43 17.77 -15.53
N PHE A 93 -2.58 17.72 -14.86
CA PHE A 93 -3.65 16.79 -15.17
C PHE A 93 -4.23 16.98 -16.59
N LYS A 94 -4.37 18.23 -17.04
CA LYS A 94 -4.94 18.54 -18.35
C LYS A 94 -3.96 18.33 -19.51
N GLN A 95 -2.67 18.52 -19.28
CA GLN A 95 -1.68 18.67 -20.34
C GLN A 95 -0.70 17.50 -20.45
N GLU A 96 -0.57 16.66 -19.42
CA GLU A 96 0.35 15.52 -19.45
C GLU A 96 -0.13 14.40 -20.36
N ASP A 97 0.72 13.88 -21.23
CA ASP A 97 0.33 12.79 -22.13
C ASP A 97 0.01 11.53 -21.32
N ASN A 98 0.83 11.22 -20.31
CA ASN A 98 0.66 10.09 -19.41
C ASN A 98 -0.30 10.39 -18.25
N ILE A 99 -1.60 10.45 -18.53
CA ILE A 99 -2.64 10.69 -17.51
C ILE A 99 -2.66 9.63 -16.41
N GLU A 100 -2.41 8.36 -16.74
CA GLU A 100 -2.34 7.26 -15.78
C GLU A 100 -1.22 7.49 -14.75
N GLY A 101 -0.06 7.96 -15.22
CA GLY A 101 1.05 8.34 -14.34
C GLY A 101 0.69 9.50 -13.41
N VAL A 102 -0.07 10.49 -13.91
CA VAL A 102 -0.54 11.62 -13.09
C VAL A 102 -1.54 11.17 -12.03
N VAL A 103 -2.58 10.43 -12.42
CA VAL A 103 -3.60 9.92 -11.49
C VAL A 103 -2.96 9.03 -10.42
N SER A 104 -2.09 8.09 -10.83
CA SER A 104 -1.35 7.25 -9.91
C SER A 104 -0.50 8.06 -8.92
N ALA A 105 0.09 9.17 -9.35
CA ALA A 105 0.82 10.06 -8.46
C ALA A 105 -0.10 10.76 -7.44
N PHE A 106 -1.29 11.19 -7.85
CA PHE A 106 -2.27 11.78 -6.93
C PHE A 106 -2.81 10.78 -5.90
N ASP A 107 -3.08 9.54 -6.32
CA ASP A 107 -3.51 8.45 -5.43
C ASP A 107 -2.45 8.14 -4.37
N LYS A 108 -1.16 8.23 -4.73
CA LYS A 108 -0.06 7.99 -3.80
C LYS A 108 -0.05 8.98 -2.63
N TYR A 109 -0.50 10.22 -2.78
CA TYR A 109 -0.58 11.16 -1.66
C TYR A 109 -1.54 10.69 -0.58
N GLU A 110 -2.76 10.28 -0.97
CA GLU A 110 -3.76 9.77 -0.04
C GLU A 110 -3.27 8.47 0.63
N SER A 111 -2.70 7.55 -0.17
CA SER A 111 -2.16 6.29 0.33
C SER A 111 -1.10 6.51 1.42
N HIS A 112 -0.14 7.42 1.20
CA HIS A 112 0.91 7.69 2.18
C HIS A 112 0.38 8.46 3.41
N LEU A 113 -0.63 9.33 3.25
CA LEU A 113 -1.32 9.95 4.40
C LEU A 113 -1.97 8.90 5.29
N LYS A 114 -2.69 7.94 4.70
CA LYS A 114 -3.29 6.82 5.44
C LYS A 114 -2.24 5.94 6.10
N GLN A 115 -1.18 5.59 5.37
CA GLN A 115 -0.09 4.76 5.90
C GLN A 115 0.64 5.44 7.08
N ALA A 116 0.97 6.72 6.95
CA ALA A 116 1.60 7.48 8.03
C ALA A 116 0.66 7.64 9.23
N ALA A 117 -0.65 7.81 9.02
CA ALA A 117 -1.63 7.86 10.11
C ALA A 117 -1.76 6.51 10.85
N GLY A 118 -1.49 5.39 10.16
CA GLY A 118 -1.50 4.05 10.73
C GLY A 118 -0.33 3.74 11.67
N TYR A 119 0.74 4.55 11.66
CA TYR A 119 1.89 4.36 12.54
C TYR A 119 1.87 5.34 13.71
N SER A 120 1.90 4.82 14.93
CA SER A 120 2.08 5.61 16.15
C SER A 120 3.54 6.01 16.40
N ASP A 121 4.51 5.27 15.86
CA ASP A 121 5.94 5.59 15.96
C ASP A 121 6.34 6.75 15.00
N PRO A 122 6.86 7.88 15.53
CA PRO A 122 7.35 8.98 14.72
C PRO A 122 8.47 8.62 13.73
N ALA A 123 9.31 7.62 14.05
CA ALA A 123 10.38 7.16 13.16
C ALA A 123 9.81 6.44 11.94
N LEU A 124 8.83 5.57 12.13
CA LEU A 124 8.15 4.88 11.03
C LEU A 124 7.37 5.86 10.14
N ARG A 125 6.71 6.85 10.74
CA ARG A 125 6.05 7.93 9.97
C ARG A 125 7.04 8.70 9.10
N LYS A 126 8.23 9.01 9.61
CA LYS A 126 9.29 9.65 8.82
C LYS A 126 9.70 8.77 7.65
N MET A 127 9.86 7.46 7.82
CA MET A 127 10.22 6.55 6.72
C MET A 127 9.21 6.58 5.57
N VAL A 128 7.91 6.64 5.88
CA VAL A 128 6.83 6.79 4.87
C VAL A 128 7.03 8.07 4.06
N TRP A 129 7.33 9.19 4.71
CA TRP A 129 7.56 10.46 4.04
C TRP A 129 8.85 10.50 3.21
N TYR A 130 9.91 9.85 3.72
CA TYR A 130 11.16 9.68 2.97
C TYR A 130 10.95 8.87 1.70
N GLN A 131 10.20 7.77 1.78
CA GLN A 131 9.91 6.94 0.61
C GLN A 131 9.14 7.73 -0.45
N LEU A 132 8.07 8.43 -0.06
CA LEU A 132 7.29 9.22 -1.02
C LEU A 132 8.12 10.32 -1.67
N TYR A 133 8.92 11.05 -0.89
CA TYR A 133 9.81 12.07 -1.41
C TYR A 133 10.81 11.49 -2.42
N HIS A 134 11.32 10.28 -2.17
CA HIS A 134 12.19 9.57 -3.10
C HIS A 134 11.44 9.18 -4.39
N GLU A 135 10.22 8.67 -4.31
CA GLU A 135 9.41 8.36 -5.49
C GLU A 135 9.16 9.61 -6.35
N MET A 136 8.84 10.75 -5.71
CA MET A 136 8.69 12.04 -6.38
C MET A 136 9.96 12.48 -7.13
N LEU A 137 11.15 12.30 -6.52
CA LEU A 137 12.41 12.73 -7.11
C LEU A 137 12.87 11.86 -8.29
N PHE A 138 12.67 10.55 -8.23
CA PHE A 138 13.30 9.61 -9.17
C PHE A 138 12.32 8.96 -10.14
N GLN A 139 11.06 8.84 -9.77
CA GLN A 139 10.06 8.12 -10.57
C GLN A 139 9.10 9.06 -11.28
N TRP A 140 8.87 10.26 -10.77
CA TRP A 140 7.93 11.22 -11.36
C TRP A 140 8.67 12.22 -12.24
N GLN A 141 8.48 12.12 -13.54
CA GLN A 141 9.06 13.02 -14.54
C GLN A 141 7.98 13.92 -15.11
N PHE A 142 7.52 14.90 -14.31
CA PHE A 142 6.52 15.87 -14.76
C PHE A 142 7.20 17.13 -15.32
N PRO A 143 6.82 17.60 -16.52
CA PRO A 143 7.36 18.82 -17.09
C PRO A 143 6.80 20.06 -16.38
N ARG A 144 7.56 21.16 -16.46
CA ARG A 144 7.11 22.48 -16.00
C ARG A 144 6.33 23.14 -17.13
N TYR A 145 5.00 23.12 -17.03
CA TYR A 145 4.09 23.62 -18.07
C TYR A 145 4.14 25.15 -18.27
N GLN A 146 4.68 25.91 -17.29
CA GLN A 146 4.92 27.35 -17.43
C GLN A 146 6.31 27.71 -16.88
N HIS A 147 6.97 28.68 -17.53
CA HIS A 147 8.20 29.28 -16.99
C HIS A 147 7.85 29.88 -15.62
N GLN A 148 8.55 29.45 -14.56
CA GLN A 148 8.33 29.89 -13.16
C GLN A 148 7.13 29.29 -12.42
N GLN A 149 6.48 28.23 -12.94
CA GLN A 149 5.50 27.50 -12.12
C GLN A 149 6.19 26.77 -10.96
N LEU A 150 5.66 26.98 -9.76
CA LEU A 150 6.12 26.36 -8.54
C LEU A 150 5.57 24.93 -8.44
N THR A 151 6.45 23.92 -8.44
CA THR A 151 6.06 22.52 -8.24
C THR A 151 6.06 22.15 -6.76
N LEU A 152 5.42 21.03 -6.41
CA LEU A 152 5.44 20.53 -5.03
C LEU A 152 6.86 20.30 -4.52
N LEU A 153 7.74 19.74 -5.36
CA LEU A 153 9.15 19.53 -5.03
C LEU A 153 9.88 20.85 -4.75
N ASP A 154 9.61 21.90 -5.52
CA ASP A 154 10.24 23.21 -5.31
C ASP A 154 9.86 23.79 -3.94
N VAL A 155 8.58 23.68 -3.54
CA VAL A 155 8.11 24.15 -2.22
C VAL A 155 8.71 23.34 -1.08
N ILE A 156 8.74 22.01 -1.21
CA ILE A 156 9.34 21.13 -0.20
C ILE A 156 10.83 21.47 -0.02
N GLN A 157 11.57 21.61 -1.12
CA GLN A 157 13.01 21.91 -1.07
C GLN A 157 13.29 23.30 -0.51
N LYS A 158 12.41 24.28 -0.75
CA LYS A 158 12.50 25.61 -0.15
C LYS A 158 12.44 25.56 1.38
N TYR A 159 11.54 24.75 1.94
CA TYR A 159 11.35 24.68 3.40
C TYR A 159 12.25 23.66 4.09
N ASN A 160 12.64 22.60 3.39
CA ASN A 160 13.45 21.51 3.95
C ASN A 160 14.66 21.21 3.04
N PRO A 161 15.64 22.12 2.94
CA PRO A 161 16.79 21.97 2.03
C PRO A 161 17.75 20.85 2.46
N THR A 162 17.79 20.51 3.75
CA THR A 162 18.63 19.43 4.29
C THR A 162 18.09 18.05 3.91
N LEU A 163 16.79 17.92 3.64
CA LEU A 163 16.19 16.68 3.14
C LEU A 163 16.84 16.23 1.83
N LYS A 164 17.03 17.17 0.89
CA LYS A 164 17.69 16.91 -0.39
C LYS A 164 19.10 16.32 -0.19
N GLN A 165 19.91 16.96 0.65
CA GLN A 165 21.28 16.51 0.95
C GLN A 165 21.29 15.15 1.64
N SER A 166 20.37 14.92 2.59
CA SER A 166 20.29 13.65 3.31
C SER A 166 19.88 12.49 2.41
N VAL A 167 18.95 12.72 1.48
CA VAL A 167 18.48 11.71 0.52
C VAL A 167 19.57 11.39 -0.49
N GLU A 168 20.24 12.39 -1.06
CA GLU A 168 21.39 12.17 -1.94
C GLU A 168 22.52 11.37 -1.25
N GLN A 169 22.84 11.68 0.01
CA GLN A 169 23.85 10.96 0.79
C GLN A 169 23.42 9.52 1.13
N GLN A 170 22.15 9.30 1.50
CA GLN A 170 21.63 7.96 1.78
C GLN A 170 21.55 7.10 0.52
N ILE A 171 21.29 7.69 -0.65
CA ILE A 171 21.33 6.98 -1.93
C ILE A 171 22.75 6.52 -2.27
N ILE A 172 23.73 7.41 -2.12
CA ILE A 172 25.14 7.05 -2.31
C ILE A 172 25.53 5.93 -1.33
N ALA A 173 25.15 6.05 -0.06
CA ALA A 173 25.44 5.01 0.94
C ALA A 173 24.72 3.68 0.62
N GLY A 174 23.47 3.71 0.16
CA GLY A 174 22.69 2.54 -0.21
C GLY A 174 23.24 1.82 -1.44
N VAL A 175 23.58 2.57 -2.49
CA VAL A 175 24.23 2.04 -3.71
C VAL A 175 25.58 1.42 -3.37
N LEU A 176 26.39 2.10 -2.55
CA LEU A 176 27.70 1.57 -2.10
C LEU A 176 27.54 0.29 -1.27
N THR A 177 26.55 0.24 -0.37
CA THR A 177 26.28 -0.94 0.47
C THR A 177 25.84 -2.13 -0.38
N HIS A 178 24.93 -1.90 -1.33
CA HIS A 178 24.46 -2.93 -2.26
C HIS A 178 25.60 -3.46 -3.14
N GLN A 179 26.46 -2.57 -3.65
CA GLN A 179 27.61 -2.95 -4.47
C GLN A 179 28.65 -3.75 -3.68
N MET A 180 28.91 -3.40 -2.42
CA MET A 180 29.76 -4.20 -1.53
C MET A 180 29.15 -5.59 -1.26
N GLN A 181 27.84 -5.66 -1.03
CA GLN A 181 27.14 -6.93 -0.78
C GLN A 181 27.18 -7.87 -2.00
N LEU A 182 26.99 -7.34 -3.22
CA LEU A 182 27.14 -8.09 -4.45
C LEU A 182 28.58 -8.62 -4.62
N ASN A 183 29.59 -7.81 -4.31
CA ASN A 183 31.00 -8.22 -4.36
C ASN A 183 31.31 -9.34 -3.35
N LEU A 184 30.79 -9.22 -2.12
CA LEU A 184 30.93 -10.26 -1.09
C LEU A 184 30.24 -11.56 -1.51
N ASN A 185 29.02 -11.49 -2.03
CA ASN A 185 28.29 -12.66 -2.53
C ASN A 185 29.05 -13.35 -3.67
N GLN A 186 29.64 -12.57 -4.58
CA GLN A 186 30.46 -13.12 -5.66
C GLN A 186 31.73 -13.81 -5.13
N LYS A 187 32.40 -13.22 -4.13
CA LYS A 187 33.57 -13.83 -3.48
C LYS A 187 33.22 -15.14 -2.76
N ILE A 188 32.09 -15.17 -2.04
CA ILE A 188 31.59 -16.38 -1.36
C ILE A 188 31.26 -17.47 -2.38
N PHE A 189 30.56 -17.12 -3.47
CA PHE A 189 30.26 -18.06 -4.55
C PHE A 189 31.53 -18.62 -5.20
N ASN A 190 32.49 -17.75 -5.54
CA ASN A 190 33.76 -18.17 -6.14
C ASN A 190 34.53 -19.11 -5.19
N ARG A 191 34.53 -18.83 -3.89
CA ARG A 191 35.16 -19.70 -2.88
C ARG A 191 34.45 -21.04 -2.76
N ALA A 192 33.11 -21.06 -2.77
CA ALA A 192 32.34 -22.30 -2.75
C ALA A 192 32.59 -23.15 -4.00
N MET A 193 32.64 -22.52 -5.19
CA MET A 193 32.97 -23.21 -6.44
C MET A 193 34.40 -23.73 -6.47
N GLN A 194 35.35 -23.01 -5.86
CA GLN A 194 36.72 -23.49 -5.70
C GLN A 194 36.76 -24.73 -4.79
N ILE A 195 36.11 -24.70 -3.63
CA ILE A 195 36.01 -25.84 -2.72
C ILE A 195 35.34 -27.03 -3.41
N TYR A 196 34.30 -26.79 -4.20
CA TYR A 196 33.64 -27.82 -4.99
C TYR A 196 34.56 -28.40 -6.09
N ARG A 197 35.43 -27.59 -6.71
CA ARG A 197 36.43 -28.13 -7.66
C ARG A 197 37.55 -28.89 -6.96
N GLU A 198 37.99 -28.42 -5.81
CA GLU A 198 39.06 -29.05 -5.02
C GLU A 198 38.62 -30.36 -4.36
N HIS A 199 37.33 -30.50 -4.04
CA HIS A 199 36.79 -31.65 -3.30
C HIS A 199 35.59 -32.34 -3.98
N GLY A 200 35.28 -31.97 -5.23
CA GLY A 200 34.10 -32.45 -5.95
C GLY A 200 34.06 -33.95 -6.15
N ASP A 201 35.22 -34.55 -6.40
CA ASP A 201 35.37 -36.01 -6.53
C ASP A 201 35.06 -36.71 -5.20
N ASN A 202 35.54 -36.17 -4.08
CA ASN A 202 35.28 -36.71 -2.75
C ASN A 202 33.80 -36.57 -2.34
N ILE A 203 33.17 -35.44 -2.68
CA ILE A 203 31.75 -35.19 -2.42
C ILE A 203 30.89 -36.14 -3.26
N SER A 204 31.21 -36.28 -4.54
CA SER A 204 30.49 -37.18 -5.47
C SER A 204 30.64 -38.65 -5.05
N GLN A 205 31.84 -39.06 -4.65
CA GLN A 205 32.09 -40.40 -4.12
C GLN A 205 31.31 -40.66 -2.83
N SER A 206 31.29 -39.69 -1.91
CA SER A 206 30.53 -39.80 -0.65
C SER A 206 29.02 -39.95 -0.89
N ILE A 207 28.46 -39.23 -1.87
CA ILE A 207 27.05 -39.34 -2.26
C ILE A 207 26.76 -40.72 -2.88
N SER A 208 27.65 -41.20 -3.77
CA SER A 208 27.54 -42.53 -4.37
C SER A 208 27.61 -43.65 -3.32
N ASP A 209 28.54 -43.52 -2.39
CA ASP A 209 28.73 -44.47 -1.28
C ASP A 209 27.47 -44.51 -0.39
N LEU A 210 26.92 -43.35 -0.01
CA LEU A 210 25.71 -43.25 0.79
C LEU A 210 24.48 -43.84 0.09
N SER A 211 24.35 -43.60 -1.23
CA SER A 211 23.28 -44.19 -2.04
C SER A 211 23.37 -45.71 -2.07
N THR A 212 24.58 -46.24 -2.29
CA THR A 212 24.86 -47.68 -2.32
C THR A 212 24.56 -48.33 -0.97
N ILE A 213 25.01 -47.72 0.14
CA ILE A 213 24.71 -48.20 1.50
C ILE A 213 23.19 -48.24 1.75
N ARG A 214 22.45 -47.20 1.37
CA ARG A 214 20.98 -47.15 1.54
C ARG A 214 20.27 -48.23 0.72
N SER A 215 20.68 -48.43 -0.54
CA SER A 215 20.10 -49.49 -1.39
C SER A 215 20.30 -50.89 -0.80
N LEU A 216 21.50 -51.14 -0.25
CA LEU A 216 21.80 -52.39 0.45
C LEU A 216 20.93 -52.58 1.70
N GLN A 217 20.71 -51.52 2.48
CA GLN A 217 19.85 -51.55 3.66
C GLN A 217 18.36 -51.78 3.32
N ILE A 218 17.85 -51.19 2.25
CA ILE A 218 16.47 -51.41 1.77
C ILE A 218 16.25 -52.87 1.36
N SER A 219 17.25 -53.48 0.72
CA SER A 219 17.26 -54.91 0.39
C SER A 219 17.36 -55.81 1.64
N GLY A 220 17.56 -55.19 2.81
CA GLY A 220 17.73 -55.80 4.12
C GLY A 220 19.09 -56.47 4.32
N ASN A 221 20.10 -55.99 3.59
CA ASN A 221 21.49 -56.31 3.83
C ASN A 221 22.10 -55.30 4.83
N LYS A 222 23.06 -55.74 5.64
CA LYS A 222 23.78 -54.89 6.60
C LYS A 222 25.20 -54.66 6.11
N VAL A 223 25.58 -53.39 5.90
CA VAL A 223 26.97 -53.01 5.66
C VAL A 223 27.73 -53.16 6.98
N LEU A 224 28.78 -53.98 6.98
CA LEU A 224 29.61 -54.27 8.14
C LEU A 224 30.85 -53.37 8.18
N GLU A 225 31.49 -53.16 7.03
CA GLU A 225 32.72 -52.38 6.88
C GLU A 225 32.73 -51.64 5.53
N THR A 226 33.39 -50.48 5.50
CA THR A 226 33.57 -49.65 4.32
C THR A 226 35.05 -49.53 4.01
N HIS A 227 35.46 -49.95 2.81
CA HIS A 227 36.84 -49.94 2.34
C HIS A 227 36.97 -49.05 1.09
N PRO A 228 38.17 -48.52 0.76
CA PRO A 228 38.37 -47.59 -0.35
C PRO A 228 37.82 -48.03 -1.73
N GLY A 229 37.69 -49.34 -1.98
CA GLY A 229 37.15 -49.88 -3.25
C GLY A 229 35.94 -50.82 -3.13
N TYR A 230 35.43 -51.08 -1.91
CA TYR A 230 34.30 -51.99 -1.72
C TYR A 230 33.62 -51.83 -0.35
N PHE A 231 32.39 -52.31 -0.25
CA PHE A 231 31.66 -52.50 1.00
C PHE A 231 31.65 -53.99 1.35
N LEU A 232 31.89 -54.33 2.63
CA LEU A 232 31.66 -55.66 3.15
C LEU A 232 30.23 -55.75 3.67
N VAL A 233 29.43 -56.63 3.09
CA VAL A 233 27.98 -56.70 3.30
C VAL A 233 27.59 -58.07 3.85
N LYS A 234 26.59 -58.11 4.73
CA LYS A 234 25.96 -59.34 5.23
C LYS A 234 24.49 -59.37 4.82
N ASP A 235 24.06 -60.45 4.16
CA ASP A 235 22.64 -60.64 3.83
C ASP A 235 21.80 -61.11 5.03
N LYS A 236 20.48 -61.24 4.79
CA LYS A 236 19.52 -61.74 5.78
C LYS A 236 19.78 -63.18 6.23
N LYS A 237 20.43 -63.99 5.38
CA LYS A 237 20.80 -65.40 5.68
C LYS A 237 22.13 -65.50 6.43
N GLY A 238 22.81 -64.37 6.61
CA GLY A 238 24.07 -64.25 7.32
C GLY A 238 25.32 -64.46 6.45
N VAL A 239 25.16 -64.60 5.14
CA VAL A 239 26.26 -64.75 4.18
C VAL A 239 26.94 -63.40 3.97
N ARG A 240 28.28 -63.40 3.97
CA ARG A 240 29.09 -62.20 3.77
C ARG A 240 29.63 -62.15 2.34
N TYR A 241 29.52 -61.00 1.70
CA TYR A 241 30.03 -60.78 0.34
C TYR A 241 30.47 -59.32 0.17
N LYS A 242 31.30 -59.09 -0.86
CA LYS A 242 31.81 -57.77 -1.19
C LYS A 242 30.95 -57.13 -2.27
N VAL A 243 30.68 -55.84 -2.12
CA VAL A 243 30.05 -55.00 -3.15
C VAL A 243 31.06 -53.94 -3.55
N THR A 244 31.56 -54.00 -4.78
CA THR A 244 32.53 -53.02 -5.30
C THR A 244 31.90 -51.63 -5.36
N ARG A 245 32.71 -50.60 -5.07
CA ARG A 245 32.33 -49.19 -5.22
C ARG A 245 32.22 -48.77 -6.68
#